data_AF-A0A4U9W0J9-F1
#
_entry.id   AF-A0A4U9W0J9-F1
#
_cell.length_a   1.000
_cell.length_b   1.000
_cell.length_c   1.000
_cell.angle_alpha   90.00
_cell.angle_beta   90.00
_cell.angle_gamma   90.00
#
_symmetry.space_group_name_H-M   'P 1'
#
loop_
_entity.id
_entity.type
_entity.pdbx_description
1 polymer ?
#
loop_
_entity_poly.entity_id
_entity_poly.type
_entity_poly.pdbx_seq_one_letter_code
_entity_poly.pdbx_strand_id
1 'polypeptide(L)'
;MREFAAWLSRFGDCHVCMEATGSYSTELATYLADNNYHVSLMNPACIHSFGNTELARNKTDKSDAAMIARYCALHQPDPCSQPR
;
A
#
# COMPACT_ATOMS: atom_id res chain seq x y z
N MET A 1 -3.39 5.94 -14.48
CA MET A 1 -2.56 6.56 -13.43
C MET A 1 -3.01 7.99 -13.09
N ARG A 2 -3.16 8.89 -14.07
CA ARG A 2 -3.60 10.30 -13.83
C ARG A 2 -4.97 10.43 -13.15
N GLU A 3 -5.96 9.63 -13.55
CA GLU A 3 -7.30 9.65 -12.92
C GLU A 3 -7.26 9.20 -11.45
N PHE A 4 -6.38 8.25 -11.11
CA PHE A 4 -6.20 7.80 -9.75
C PHE A 4 -5.57 8.88 -8.87
N ALA A 5 -4.53 9.57 -9.36
CA ALA A 5 -3.94 10.72 -8.66
C ALA A 5 -4.93 11.89 -8.50
N ALA A 6 -5.74 12.17 -9.53
CA ALA A 6 -6.80 13.19 -9.46
C ALA A 6 -7.89 12.82 -8.44
N TRP A 7 -8.23 11.54 -8.33
CA TRP A 7 -9.15 11.04 -7.31
C TRP A 7 -8.52 11.12 -5.91
N LEU A 8 -7.23 10.80 -5.77
CA LEU A 8 -6.50 10.84 -4.51
C LEU A 8 -6.33 12.26 -3.97
N SER A 9 -6.17 13.24 -4.86
CA SER A 9 -6.10 14.66 -4.52
C SER A 9 -7.32 15.14 -3.71
N ARG A 10 -8.47 14.46 -3.80
CA ARG A 10 -9.66 14.74 -2.99
C ARG A 10 -9.51 14.42 -1.50
N PHE A 11 -8.57 13.53 -1.16
CA PHE A 11 -8.30 13.10 0.21
C PHE A 11 -7.15 13.88 0.85
N GLY A 12 -6.36 14.63 0.08
CA GLY A 12 -5.27 15.48 0.57
C GLY A 12 -4.00 14.68 0.89
N ASP A 13 -3.32 15.05 1.99
CA ASP A 13 -2.11 14.39 2.47
C ASP A 13 -2.46 13.00 3.02
N CYS A 14 -2.26 11.98 2.20
CA CYS A 14 -2.66 10.62 2.49
C CYS A 14 -1.51 9.66 2.26
N HIS A 15 -1.33 8.72 3.18
CA HIS A 15 -0.38 7.62 3.03
C HIS A 15 -1.04 6.46 2.30
N VAL A 16 -0.54 6.15 1.11
CA VAL A 16 -1.04 5.08 0.26
C VAL A 16 -0.21 3.82 0.49
N CYS A 17 -0.80 2.80 1.09
CA CYS A 17 -0.12 1.52 1.31
C CYS A 17 -0.67 0.49 0.33
N MET A 18 0.21 -0.15 -0.44
CA MET A 18 -0.17 -1.14 -1.44
C MET A 18 0.67 -2.40 -1.30
N GLU A 19 0.08 -3.55 -1.64
CA GLU A 19 0.81 -4.79 -1.77
C GLU A 19 1.60 -4.82 -3.08
N ALA A 20 2.88 -5.19 -3.03
CA ALA A 20 3.73 -5.37 -4.19
C ALA A 20 3.41 -6.70 -4.89
N THR A 21 2.30 -6.75 -5.62
CA THR A 21 1.83 -7.94 -6.35
C THR A 21 2.46 -8.12 -7.74
N GLY A 22 3.33 -7.21 -8.16
CA GLY A 22 4.07 -7.30 -9.44
C GLY A 22 4.53 -5.93 -9.95
N SER A 23 4.98 -5.88 -11.21
CA SER A 23 5.56 -4.69 -11.85
C SER A 23 4.62 -3.49 -11.89
N TYR A 24 3.30 -3.73 -11.99
CA TYR A 24 2.29 -2.67 -12.04
C TYR A 24 2.26 -1.82 -10.76
N SER A 25 2.32 -2.48 -9.61
CA SER A 25 2.37 -1.82 -8.29
C SER A 25 3.61 -0.94 -8.15
N THR A 26 4.75 -1.37 -8.70
CA THR A 26 5.99 -0.58 -8.72
C THR A 26 5.86 0.66 -9.59
N GLU A 27 5.34 0.53 -10.81
CA GLU A 27 5.12 1.68 -11.69
C GLU A 27 4.15 2.70 -11.09
N LEU A 28 3.07 2.21 -10.46
CA LEU A 28 2.10 3.06 -9.79
C LEU A 28 2.73 3.76 -8.58
N ALA A 29 3.48 3.06 -7.73
CA ALA A 29 4.16 3.66 -6.59
C ALA A 29 5.18 4.71 -7.03
N THR A 30 5.99 4.42 -8.06
CA THR A 30 6.93 5.41 -8.62
C THR A 30 6.18 6.65 -9.12
N TYR A 31 5.05 6.47 -9.81
CA TYR A 31 4.23 7.58 -10.28
C TYR A 31 3.66 8.41 -9.12
N LEU A 32 3.16 7.78 -8.06
CA LEU A 32 2.65 8.50 -6.88
C LEU A 32 3.78 9.24 -6.13
N ALA A 33 4.94 8.59 -5.96
CA ALA A 33 6.10 9.18 -5.31
C ALA A 33 6.65 10.39 -6.08
N ASP A 34 6.68 10.32 -7.42
CA ASP A 34 7.01 11.47 -8.29
C ASP A 34 6.05 12.65 -8.10
N ASN A 35 4.77 12.36 -7.81
CA ASN A 35 3.75 13.35 -7.52
C ASN A 35 3.72 13.80 -6.04
N ASN A 36 4.79 13.55 -5.28
CA ASN A 36 4.92 13.92 -3.86
C ASN A 36 3.94 13.22 -2.89
N TYR A 37 3.34 12.10 -3.30
CA TYR A 37 2.49 11.31 -2.41
C TYR A 37 3.33 10.32 -1.59
N HIS A 38 2.96 10.14 -0.31
CA HIS A 38 3.53 9.10 0.52
C HIS A 38 2.98 7.75 0.11
N VAL A 39 3.83 6.89 -0.45
CA VAL A 39 3.45 5.53 -0.86
C VAL A 39 4.38 4.48 -0.26
N SER A 40 3.81 3.43 0.31
CA SER A 40 4.55 2.29 0.84
C SER A 40 4.14 1.01 0.13
N LEU A 41 5.11 0.36 -0.51
CA LEU A 41 4.96 -0.96 -1.09
C LEU A 41 5.29 -2.02 -0.04
N MET A 42 4.30 -2.83 0.29
CA MET A 42 4.43 -3.94 1.23
C MET A 42 4.73 -5.22 0.47
N ASN A 43 5.63 -6.04 1.01
CA ASN A 43 5.86 -7.37 0.48
C ASN A 43 4.61 -8.24 0.73
N PRO A 44 3.99 -8.87 -0.30
CA PRO A 44 2.87 -9.80 -0.11
C PRO A 44 3.18 -10.92 0.88
N ALA A 45 4.44 -11.35 0.97
CA ALA A 45 4.83 -12.36 1.96
C ALA A 45 4.65 -11.86 3.42
N CYS A 46 4.88 -10.56 3.68
CA CYS A 46 4.67 -9.96 4.99
C CYS A 46 3.18 -9.87 5.33
N ILE A 47 2.34 -9.44 4.38
CA ILE A 47 0.88 -9.37 4.56
C ILE A 47 0.30 -10.77 4.78
N HIS A 48 0.74 -11.76 4.01
CA HIS A 48 0.33 -13.16 4.17
C HIS A 48 0.72 -13.70 5.56
N SER A 49 1.95 -13.45 6.02
CA SER A 49 2.41 -13.88 7.35
C SER A 49 1.60 -13.22 8.48
N PHE A 50 1.27 -11.93 8.32
CA PHE A 50 0.42 -11.21 9.25
C PHE A 50 -1.01 -11.77 9.27
N GLY A 51 -1.58 -12.11 8.12
CA GLY A 51 -2.92 -12.69 8.04
C GLY A 51 -3.04 -14.11 8.54
N ASN A 52 -1.96 -14.87 8.44
CA ASN A 52 -1.87 -16.17 9.08
C ASN A 52 -1.87 -16.03 10.61
N THR A 53 -1.25 -14.97 11.15
CA THR A 53 -1.27 -14.65 12.58
C THR A 53 -2.66 -14.23 13.05
N GLU A 54 -3.37 -13.43 12.26
CA GLU A 54 -4.75 -12.99 12.54
C GLU A 54 -5.81 -14.09 12.31
N LEU A 55 -5.42 -15.32 11.96
CA LEU A 55 -6.31 -16.47 11.73
C LEU A 55 -7.46 -16.17 10.74
N ALA A 56 -7.21 -15.31 9.76
CA ALA A 56 -8.20 -14.88 8.78
C ALA A 56 -8.53 -16.04 7.80
N ARG A 57 -9.48 -16.91 8.18
CA ARG A 57 -9.94 -18.05 7.35
C ARG A 57 -10.67 -17.63 6.08
N ASN A 58 -11.06 -16.36 5.95
CA ASN A 58 -11.81 -15.84 4.82
C ASN A 58 -10.93 -14.91 3.97
N LYS A 59 -10.43 -15.44 2.85
CA LYS A 59 -9.64 -14.70 1.85
C LYS A 59 -10.58 -13.81 1.03
N THR A 60 -10.96 -12.67 1.60
CA THR A 60 -11.82 -11.69 0.94
C THR A 60 -11.01 -10.42 0.72
N ASP A 61 -11.15 -9.83 -0.46
CA ASP A 61 -10.48 -8.58 -0.87
C ASP A 61 -10.61 -7.45 0.18
N LYS A 62 -11.77 -7.37 0.85
CA LYS A 62 -11.99 -6.44 1.98
C LYS A 62 -11.14 -6.72 3.22
N SER A 63 -11.00 -8.01 3.59
CA SER A 63 -10.19 -8.39 4.75
C SER A 63 -8.71 -8.19 4.47
N ASP A 64 -8.28 -8.45 3.23
CA ASP A 64 -6.92 -8.20 2.77
C ASP A 64 -6.58 -6.70 2.81
N ALA A 65 -7.45 -5.85 2.25
CA ALA A 65 -7.29 -4.40 2.31
C ALA A 65 -7.28 -3.86 3.76
N ALA A 66 -8.16 -4.36 4.63
CA ALA A 66 -8.17 -3.99 6.05
C ALA A 66 -6.89 -4.42 6.77
N MET A 67 -6.32 -5.56 6.39
CA MET A 67 -5.08 -6.08 6.93
C MET A 67 -3.88 -5.26 6.50
N ILE A 68 -3.80 -4.89 5.22
CA ILE A 68 -2.77 -3.99 4.68
C ILE A 68 -2.85 -2.62 5.39
N ALA A 69 -4.05 -2.07 5.57
CA ALA A 69 -4.24 -0.81 6.29
C ALA A 69 -3.80 -0.91 7.76
N ARG A 70 -4.16 -2.00 8.45
CA ARG A 70 -3.73 -2.26 9.83
C ARG A 70 -2.22 -2.45 9.94
N TYR A 71 -1.63 -3.23 9.04
CA TYR A 71 -0.19 -3.44 8.98
C TYR A 71 0.53 -2.11 8.75
N CYS A 72 0.03 -1.28 7.83
CA CYS A 72 0.58 0.04 7.58
C CYS A 72 0.47 0.98 8.79
N ALA A 73 -0.67 0.97 9.48
CA ALA A 73 -0.86 1.75 10.70
C ALA A 73 0.02 1.28 11.87
N LEU A 74 0.25 -0.03 11.99
CA LEU A 74 1.00 -0.63 13.09
C LEU A 74 2.52 -0.55 12.88
N HIS A 75 2.97 -0.78 11.65
CA HIS A 75 4.38 -0.83 11.32
C HIS A 75 4.92 0.51 10.80
N GLN A 76 4.05 1.46 10.43
CA GLN A 76 4.39 2.74 9.78
C GLN A 76 5.64 2.62 8.91
N PRO A 77 5.68 1.67 7.95
CA PRO A 77 6.89 1.45 7.22
C PRO A 77 7.20 2.71 6.45
N ASP A 78 8.46 3.13 6.56
CA ASP A 78 8.98 4.32 5.91
C ASP A 78 8.44 4.39 4.47
N PRO A 79 7.86 5.52 4.05
CA PRO A 79 7.44 5.70 2.66
C PRO A 79 8.65 5.35 1.82
N CYS A 80 8.49 4.38 0.92
CA CYS A 80 9.58 3.72 0.20
C CYS A 80 10.56 4.80 -0.24
N SER A 81 11.66 4.94 0.51
CA SER A 81 12.48 6.14 0.45
C SER A 81 13.05 6.19 -0.95
N GLN A 82 12.56 7.12 -1.76
CA GLN A 82 13.07 7.33 -3.10
C GLN A 82 14.58 7.45 -2.98
N PRO A 83 15.39 6.68 -3.74
CA PRO A 83 16.77 7.08 -3.92
C PRO A 83 16.73 8.47 -4.56
N ARG A 84 17.20 9.46 -3.80
CA ARG A 84 17.45 10.84 -4.23
C ARG A 84 18.24 10.87 -5.53
#